data_AF-A0A1B9AS64-F1
#
_entry.id   AF-A0A1B9AS64-F1
#
_cell.length_a   1.000
_cell.length_b   1.000
_cell.length_c   1.000
_cell.angle_alpha   90.00
_cell.angle_beta   90.00
_cell.angle_gamma   90.00
#
_symmetry.space_group_name_H-M   'P 1'
#
loop_
_entity.id
_entity.type
_entity.pdbx_description
1 polymer ?
#
loop_
_entity_poly.entity_id
_entity_poly.type
_entity_poly.pdbx_seq_one_letter_code
_entity_poly.pdbx_strand_id
1 'polypeptide(L)'
;MNRGFLLKQKAFLKLYLLEIASHPRDYGSMVLNDLREKFKPFGYSPTHTEIYKTYKELYKAGFVKKRTEILGDPQENVQEVFIYYLTDKGKEELEIYRKLMKKELERSIGILQVALEDHFGPVKKI
;
A
#
# COMPACT_ATOMS: atom_id res chain seq x y z
N MET A 1 13.98 9.79 -20.45
CA MET A 1 14.31 8.55 -19.71
C MET A 1 14.26 8.82 -18.22
N ASN A 2 13.51 8.03 -17.46
CA ASN A 2 13.41 8.18 -16.00
C ASN A 2 14.67 7.60 -15.34
N ARG A 3 15.47 8.43 -14.66
CA ARG A 3 16.69 8.02 -13.92
C ARG A 3 16.35 7.43 -12.54
N GLY A 4 15.39 6.50 -12.50
CA GLY A 4 14.87 5.98 -11.24
C GLY A 4 15.85 5.04 -10.54
N PHE A 5 16.04 5.19 -9.22
CA PHE A 5 16.74 4.22 -8.37
C PHE A 5 15.74 3.18 -7.87
N LEU A 6 15.40 3.13 -6.58
CA LEU A 6 14.40 2.21 -6.06
C LEU A 6 12.98 2.79 -6.10
N LEU A 7 11.99 1.90 -5.99
CA LEU A 7 10.60 2.27 -5.80
C LEU A 7 10.43 3.18 -4.58
N LYS A 8 9.71 4.29 -4.75
CA LYS A 8 9.38 5.20 -3.64
C LYS A 8 8.35 4.55 -2.72
N GLN A 9 8.56 4.68 -1.41
CA GLN A 9 7.65 4.18 -0.37
C GLN A 9 6.18 4.57 -0.61
N LYS A 10 5.93 5.82 -1.02
CA LYS A 10 4.58 6.31 -1.31
C LYS A 10 3.91 5.56 -2.48
N ALA A 11 4.66 5.21 -3.52
CA ALA A 11 4.14 4.43 -4.64
C ALA A 11 3.87 2.98 -4.23
N PHE A 12 4.73 2.41 -3.39
CA PHE A 12 4.49 1.12 -2.76
C PHE A 12 3.20 1.14 -1.94
N LEU A 13 3.02 2.10 -1.04
CA LEU A 13 1.80 2.23 -0.24
C LEU A 13 0.56 2.44 -1.12
N LYS A 14 0.64 3.25 -2.18
CA LYS A 14 -0.47 3.45 -3.12
C LYS A 14 -1.00 2.11 -3.68
N LEU A 15 -0.10 1.19 -4.05
CA LEU A 15 -0.50 -0.13 -4.54
C LEU A 15 -1.33 -0.87 -3.49
N TYR A 16 -0.79 -1.03 -2.28
CA TYR A 16 -1.47 -1.76 -1.21
C TYR A 16 -2.79 -1.11 -0.79
N LEU A 17 -2.87 0.21 -0.74
CA LEU A 17 -4.10 0.89 -0.31
C LEU A 17 -5.22 0.82 -1.38
N LEU A 18 -4.86 0.79 -2.67
CA LEU A 18 -5.83 0.52 -3.74
C LEU A 18 -6.34 -0.92 -3.69
N GLU A 19 -5.44 -1.88 -3.45
CA GLU A 19 -5.80 -3.30 -3.26
C GLU A 19 -6.76 -3.51 -2.10
N ILE A 20 -6.47 -2.89 -0.97
CA ILE A 20 -7.31 -2.96 0.22
C ILE A 20 -8.67 -2.31 -0.04
N ALA A 21 -8.69 -1.16 -0.72
CA ALA A 21 -9.95 -0.51 -1.11
C ALA A 21 -10.78 -1.32 -2.12
N SER A 22 -10.19 -2.31 -2.79
CA SER A 22 -10.92 -3.22 -3.69
C SER A 22 -11.62 -4.37 -2.93
N HIS A 23 -11.21 -4.65 -1.68
CA HIS A 23 -11.79 -5.67 -0.80
C HIS A 23 -12.16 -5.08 0.57
N PRO A 24 -13.13 -4.15 0.64
CA PRO A 24 -13.37 -3.29 1.80
C PRO A 24 -14.04 -4.00 2.98
N ARG A 25 -14.59 -5.21 2.79
CA ARG A 25 -15.41 -5.92 3.79
C ARG A 25 -14.65 -6.36 5.04
N ASP A 26 -13.32 -6.36 5.01
CA ASP A 26 -12.51 -7.03 6.03
C ASP A 26 -11.68 -6.08 6.90
N TYR A 27 -11.57 -4.76 6.60
CA TYR A 27 -10.39 -4.01 7.06
C TYR A 27 -10.56 -2.55 7.53
N GLY A 28 -11.76 -2.04 7.85
CA GLY A 28 -11.99 -0.62 8.20
C GLY A 28 -11.07 -0.01 9.28
N SER A 29 -10.61 -0.83 10.24
CA SER A 29 -9.63 -0.48 11.27
C SER A 29 -8.33 -1.31 11.20
N MET A 30 -8.30 -2.37 10.40
CA MET A 30 -7.22 -3.36 10.37
C MET A 30 -6.13 -3.03 9.33
N VAL A 31 -6.42 -2.23 8.29
CA VAL A 31 -5.47 -1.89 7.20
C VAL A 31 -4.04 -1.62 7.68
N LEU A 32 -3.89 -0.76 8.68
CA LEU A 32 -2.58 -0.38 9.18
C LEU A 32 -1.90 -1.53 9.94
N ASN A 33 -2.66 -2.22 10.80
CA ASN A 33 -2.13 -3.33 11.58
C ASN A 33 -1.71 -4.47 10.66
N ASP A 34 -2.47 -4.76 9.61
CA ASP A 34 -2.15 -5.79 8.64
C ASP A 34 -0.90 -5.45 7.85
N LEU A 35 -0.76 -4.19 7.38
CA LEU A 35 0.44 -3.77 6.67
C LEU A 35 1.67 -3.80 7.58
N ARG A 36 1.53 -3.35 8.83
CA ARG A 36 2.64 -3.39 9.81
C ARG A 36 3.06 -4.81 10.11
N GLU A 37 2.14 -5.70 10.46
CA GLU A 37 2.47 -7.10 10.76
C GLU A 37 3.00 -7.84 9.53
N LYS A 38 2.44 -7.58 8.34
CA LYS A 38 2.92 -8.16 7.07
C LYS A 38 4.38 -7.81 6.77
N PHE A 39 4.80 -6.57 7.07
CA PHE A 39 6.14 -6.09 6.72
C PHE A 39 7.13 -6.03 7.87
N LYS A 40 6.69 -6.32 9.10
CA LYS A 40 7.52 -6.43 10.30
C LYS A 40 8.75 -7.32 10.14
N PRO A 41 8.70 -8.51 9.47
CA PRO A 41 9.89 -9.32 9.25
C PRO A 41 10.99 -8.61 8.44
N PHE A 42 10.63 -7.61 7.64
CA PHE A 42 11.55 -6.82 6.82
C PHE A 42 11.92 -5.48 7.47
N GLY A 43 11.51 -5.25 8.74
CA GLY A 43 11.77 -4.00 9.46
C GLY A 43 10.98 -2.79 8.95
N TYR A 44 9.98 -2.98 8.09
CA TYR A 44 9.16 -1.89 7.56
C TYR A 44 7.83 -1.79 8.31
N SER A 45 7.50 -0.59 8.79
CA SER A 45 6.28 -0.29 9.54
C SER A 45 5.73 1.07 9.11
N PRO A 46 4.71 1.12 8.23
CA PRO A 46 4.15 2.40 7.81
C PRO A 46 3.50 3.14 8.98
N THR A 47 3.56 4.46 8.94
CA THR A 47 2.93 5.35 9.93
C THR A 47 1.48 5.64 9.54
N HIS A 48 0.65 5.98 10.53
CA HIS A 48 -0.70 6.49 10.28
C HIS A 48 -0.68 7.70 9.33
N THR A 49 0.30 8.59 9.49
CA THR A 49 0.46 9.80 8.66
C THR A 49 0.68 9.47 7.18
N GLU A 50 1.51 8.46 6.86
CA GLU A 50 1.78 8.06 5.49
C GLU A 50 0.56 7.40 4.83
N ILE A 51 -0.13 6.52 5.57
CA ILE A 51 -1.36 5.90 5.09
C ILE A 51 -2.43 6.97 4.83
N TYR A 52 -2.66 7.87 5.79
CA TYR A 52 -3.65 8.93 5.67
C TYR A 52 -3.34 9.88 4.51
N LYS A 53 -2.08 10.31 4.35
CA LYS A 53 -1.67 11.15 3.21
C LYS A 53 -1.92 10.45 1.87
N THR A 54 -1.60 9.15 1.78
CA THR A 54 -1.80 8.37 0.56
C THR A 54 -3.28 8.20 0.24
N TYR A 55 -4.13 7.85 1.20
CA TYR A 55 -5.57 7.80 1.00
C TYR A 55 -6.18 9.16 0.66
N LYS A 56 -5.71 10.25 1.28
CA LYS A 56 -6.16 11.61 0.95
C LYS A 56 -5.90 11.95 -0.52
N GLU A 57 -4.78 11.52 -1.06
CA GLU A 57 -4.46 11.72 -2.47
C GLU A 57 -5.29 10.83 -3.40
N LEU A 58 -5.45 9.55 -3.05
CA LEU A 58 -6.34 8.64 -3.79
C LEU A 58 -7.78 9.16 -3.82
N TYR A 59 -8.25 9.72 -2.71
CA TYR A 59 -9.57 10.32 -2.58
C TYR A 59 -9.69 11.58 -3.46
N LYS A 60 -8.72 12.49 -3.38
CA LYS A 60 -8.69 13.69 -4.23
C LYS A 60 -8.64 13.37 -5.72
N ALA A 61 -7.97 12.28 -6.11
CA ALA A 61 -7.91 11.82 -7.49
C ALA A 61 -9.21 11.13 -7.97
N GLY A 62 -10.16 10.91 -7.05
CA GLY A 62 -11.43 10.23 -7.33
C GLY A 62 -11.28 8.71 -7.50
N PHE A 63 -10.18 8.12 -7.05
CA PHE A 63 -9.95 6.66 -7.13
C PHE A 63 -10.61 5.90 -5.98
N VAL A 64 -10.74 6.55 -4.82
CA VAL A 64 -11.45 5.97 -3.68
C VAL A 64 -12.53 6.92 -3.19
N LYS A 65 -13.60 6.34 -2.64
CA LYS A 65 -14.56 7.01 -1.77
C LYS A 65 -14.40 6.48 -0.36
N LYS A 66 -14.82 7.26 0.65
CA LYS A 66 -14.80 6.84 2.05
C LYS A 66 -16.21 6.79 2.63
N ARG A 67 -16.46 5.85 3.54
CA ARG A 67 -17.63 5.80 4.41
C ARG A 67 -17.14 5.81 5.86
N THR A 68 -17.84 6.53 6.73
CA THR A 68 -17.62 6.42 8.18
C THR A 68 -18.41 5.22 8.68
N GLU A 69 -17.75 4.34 9.41
CA GLU A 69 -18.39 3.26 10.14
C GLU A 69 -18.05 3.38 11.62
N ILE A 70 -18.99 2.94 12.44
CA ILE A 70 -18.84 2.91 13.89
C ILE A 70 -18.57 1.47 14.28
N LEU A 71 -17.40 1.22 14.86
CA LEU A 71 -17.03 -0.07 15.43
C LEU A 71 -17.14 -0.02 16.96
N GLY A 72 -17.49 -1.15 17.57
CA GLY A 72 -17.57 -1.32 19.02
C GLY A 72 -18.99 -1.39 19.56
N ASP A 73 -19.11 -1.71 20.85
CA ASP A 73 -20.39 -1.74 21.55
C ASP A 73 -20.80 -0.31 21.95
N PRO A 74 -22.03 0.14 21.63
CA PRO A 74 -22.55 1.45 22.04
C PRO A 74 -22.43 1.75 23.53
N GLN A 75 -22.34 0.74 24.40
CA GLN A 75 -22.30 0.90 25.85
C GLN A 75 -20.89 0.98 26.44
N GLU A 76 -19.85 0.54 25.72
CA GLU A 76 -18.49 0.48 26.28
C GLU A 76 -17.52 1.42 25.57
N ASN A 77 -17.35 1.28 24.26
CA ASN A 77 -16.41 2.08 23.48
C ASN A 77 -16.81 2.10 22.02
N VAL A 78 -17.07 3.30 21.52
CA VAL A 78 -17.47 3.56 20.15
C VAL A 78 -16.28 4.18 19.41
N GLN A 79 -15.80 3.52 18.36
CA GLN A 79 -14.73 4.04 17.51
C GLN A 79 -15.24 4.34 16.11
N GLU A 80 -15.16 5.61 15.70
CA GLU A 80 -15.36 5.98 14.30
C GLU A 80 -14.14 5.60 13.47
N VAL A 81 -14.38 4.86 12.38
CA VAL A 81 -13.35 4.45 11.43
C VAL A 81 -13.74 4.80 10.01
N PHE A 82 -12.75 5.06 9.16
CA PHE A 82 -12.97 5.33 7.75
C PHE A 82 -12.69 4.08 6.93
N ILE A 83 -13.73 3.60 6.23
CA ILE A 83 -13.58 2.51 5.26
C ILE A 83 -13.50 3.10 3.86
N TYR A 84 -12.47 2.71 3.11
CA TYR A 84 -12.23 3.16 1.75
C TYR A 84 -12.68 2.11 0.73
N TYR A 85 -13.30 2.58 -0.35
CA TYR A 85 -13.85 1.75 -1.42
C TYR A 85 -13.37 2.30 -2.76
N LEU A 86 -13.00 1.44 -3.71
CA LEU A 86 -12.74 1.88 -5.08
C LEU A 86 -14.00 2.48 -5.71
N THR A 87 -13.79 3.55 -6.48
CA THR A 87 -14.73 4.02 -7.51
C THR A 87 -14.51 3.21 -8.80
N ASP A 88 -15.36 3.38 -9.81
CA ASP A 88 -15.12 2.71 -11.11
C ASP A 88 -13.81 3.20 -11.76
N LYS A 89 -13.54 4.51 -11.68
CA LYS A 89 -12.23 5.09 -12.04
C LYS A 89 -11.08 4.46 -11.23
N GLY A 90 -11.31 4.17 -9.95
CA GLY A 90 -10.35 3.51 -9.08
C GLY A 90 -10.03 2.07 -9.48
N LYS A 91 -11.03 1.33 -9.96
CA LYS A 91 -10.83 -0.04 -10.48
C LYS A 91 -9.95 -0.04 -11.72
N GLU A 92 -10.24 0.86 -12.67
CA GLU A 92 -9.41 1.03 -13.87
C GLU A 92 -7.97 1.45 -13.52
N GLU A 93 -7.84 2.42 -12.61
CA GLU A 93 -6.53 2.87 -12.12
C GLU A 93 -5.77 1.73 -11.43
N LEU A 94 -6.41 0.89 -10.61
CA LEU A 94 -5.75 -0.24 -9.95
C LEU A 94 -5.15 -1.21 -10.98
N GLU A 95 -5.88 -1.54 -12.04
CA GLU A 95 -5.39 -2.45 -13.08
C GLU A 95 -4.19 -1.86 -13.84
N ILE A 96 -4.22 -0.57 -14.16
CA ILE A 96 -3.09 0.12 -14.79
C ILE A 96 -1.91 0.19 -13.82
N TYR A 97 -2.16 0.55 -12.57
CA TYR A 97 -1.15 0.73 -11.55
C TYR A 97 -0.45 -0.58 -11.20
N ARG A 98 -1.17 -1.71 -11.14
CA ARG A 98 -0.58 -3.06 -10.98
C ARG A 98 0.48 -3.36 -12.03
N LYS A 99 0.17 -3.10 -13.31
CA LYS A 99 1.09 -3.35 -14.43
C LYS A 99 2.33 -2.46 -14.34
N LEU A 100 2.16 -1.19 -13.98
CA LEU A 100 3.27 -0.27 -13.78
C LEU A 100 4.14 -0.70 -12.60
N MET A 101 3.51 -1.03 -11.47
CA MET A 101 4.19 -1.38 -10.23
C MET A 101 4.94 -2.70 -10.33
N LYS A 102 4.43 -3.68 -11.09
CA LYS A 102 5.16 -4.91 -11.39
C LYS A 102 6.53 -4.60 -12.01
N LYS A 103 6.55 -3.77 -13.06
CA LYS A 103 7.80 -3.36 -13.72
C LYS A 103 8.74 -2.62 -12.77
N GLU A 104 8.21 -1.72 -11.94
CA GLU A 104 9.03 -0.97 -10.98
C GLU A 104 9.59 -1.83 -9.84
N LEU A 105 8.83 -2.84 -9.38
CA LEU A 105 9.28 -3.80 -8.38
C LEU A 105 10.36 -4.71 -8.96
N GLU A 106 10.14 -5.28 -10.14
CA GLU A 106 11.13 -6.11 -10.85
C GLU A 106 12.43 -5.34 -11.07
N ARG A 107 12.34 -4.08 -11.50
CA ARG A 107 13.50 -3.20 -11.67
C ARG A 107 14.23 -2.92 -10.35
N SER A 108 13.48 -2.65 -9.27
CA SER A 108 14.07 -2.42 -7.94
C SER A 108 14.77 -3.65 -7.39
N ILE A 109 14.18 -4.84 -7.59
CA ILE A 109 14.79 -6.13 -7.23
C ILE A 109 16.09 -6.33 -8.01
N GLY A 110 16.08 -6.10 -9.33
CA GLY A 110 17.28 -6.23 -10.15
C GLY A 110 18.45 -5.34 -9.71
N ILE A 111 18.16 -4.07 -9.36
CA ILE A 111 19.18 -3.15 -8.82
C ILE A 111 19.78 -3.69 -7.51
N LEU A 112 18.93 -4.18 -6.60
CA LEU A 112 19.39 -4.72 -5.32
C LEU A 112 20.17 -6.03 -5.51
N GLN A 113 19.77 -6.89 -6.44
CA GLN A 113 20.48 -8.13 -6.76
C GLN A 113 21.88 -7.84 -7.27
N VAL A 114 22.05 -6.92 -8.23
CA VAL A 114 23.37 -6.51 -8.73
C VAL A 114 24.25 -5.97 -7.59
N ALA A 115 23.70 -5.08 -6.74
CA ALA A 115 24.46 -4.55 -5.61
C ALA A 115 24.87 -5.64 -4.60
N LEU A 116 24.03 -6.65 -4.38
CA LEU A 116 24.38 -7.76 -3.51
C LEU A 116 25.46 -8.65 -4.14
N GLU A 117 25.35 -8.95 -5.43
CA GLU A 117 26.34 -9.76 -6.16
C GLU A 117 27.71 -9.09 -6.20
N ASP A 118 27.76 -7.80 -6.55
CA ASP A 118 29.01 -7.03 -6.68
C ASP A 118 29.78 -6.91 -5.35
N HIS A 119 29.06 -6.88 -4.23
CA HIS A 119 29.67 -6.60 -2.91
C HIS A 119 29.76 -7.82 -1.98
N PHE A 120 28.95 -8.86 -2.20
CA PHE A 120 28.85 -10.01 -1.30
C PHE A 120 28.87 -11.37 -2.01
N GLY A 121 28.93 -11.40 -3.35
CA GLY A 121 28.94 -12.62 -4.15
C GLY A 121 27.54 -13.20 -4.43
N PRO A 122 27.44 -14.41 -5.02
CA PRO A 122 26.18 -14.96 -5.48
C PRO A 122 25.15 -15.13 -4.36
N VAL A 123 24.03 -14.44 -4.45
CA VAL A 123 22.95 -14.51 -3.46
C VAL A 123 22.06 -15.73 -3.76
N LYS A 124 21.72 -16.53 -2.74
CA LYS A 124 20.65 -17.53 -2.87
C LYS A 124 19.35 -16.81 -3.23
N LYS A 125 18.68 -17.24 -4.31
CA LYS A 125 17.34 -16.76 -4.65
C LYS A 125 16.42 -17.01 -3.45
N ILE A 126 15.84 -15.94 -2.92
CA ILE A 126 14.79 -15.96 -1.89
C ILE A 126 13.46 -16.28 -2.55
#